data_AF-A0AAE8HID9-F1
#
_entry.id   AF-A0AAE8HID9-F1
#
_cell.length_a   1.000
_cell.length_b   1.000
_cell.length_c   1.000
_cell.angle_alpha   90.00
_cell.angle_beta   90.00
_cell.angle_gamma   90.00
#
_symmetry.space_group_name_H-M   'P 1'
#
loop_
_entity.id
_entity.type
_entity.pdbx_description
1 polymer ?
#
loop_
_entity_poly.entity_id
_entity_poly.type
_entity_poly.pdbx_seq_one_letter_code
_entity_poly.pdbx_strand_id
1 'polypeptide(L)'
;MAINEEIQAVLSNPETSYWLKSSLENALHRDCVDAANDADLLHDLLTRRCDEALNADPALPQLEQTMIQSATNRFEAVMSYFEKIKDGTADQDDGEQFNSDYAALSAVLELGSLRDGGMSLAGRAILRKLEEDSSAAYRACVSAVQITFERIQS
;
A
#
# COMPACT_ATOMS: atom_id res chain seq x y z
N MET A 1 -5.73 -18.94 39.18
CA MET A 1 -5.15 -17.83 39.94
C MET A 1 -6.27 -16.86 40.24
N ALA A 2 -6.32 -16.27 41.43
CA ALA A 2 -7.32 -15.24 41.72
C ALA A 2 -6.88 -13.93 41.05
N ILE A 3 -7.81 -13.14 40.49
CA ILE A 3 -7.49 -11.87 39.81
C ILE A 3 -6.63 -10.93 40.66
N ASN A 4 -6.80 -10.95 41.99
CA ASN A 4 -5.98 -10.17 42.92
C ASN A 4 -4.50 -10.60 42.91
N GLU A 5 -4.20 -11.89 42.71
CA GLU A 5 -2.81 -12.39 42.62
C GLU A 5 -2.14 -11.89 41.33
N GLU A 6 -2.89 -11.83 40.23
CA GLU A 6 -2.42 -11.30 38.94
C GLU A 6 -2.14 -9.79 39.03
N ILE A 7 -3.04 -9.04 39.66
CA ILE A 7 -2.86 -7.60 39.91
C ILE A 7 -1.61 -7.35 40.76
N GLN A 8 -1.42 -8.11 41.85
CA GLN A 8 -0.24 -7.96 42.70
C GLN A 8 1.06 -8.33 41.97
N ALA A 9 1.02 -9.31 41.05
CA ALA A 9 2.17 -9.64 40.23
C ALA A 9 2.58 -8.47 39.31
N VAL A 10 1.62 -7.77 38.70
CA VAL A 10 1.88 -6.57 37.88
C VAL A 10 2.45 -5.42 38.71
N LEU A 11 1.90 -5.16 39.90
CA LEU A 11 2.37 -4.07 40.77
C LEU A 11 3.78 -4.33 41.33
N SER A 12 4.05 -5.58 41.70
CA SER A 12 5.32 -5.99 42.31
C SER A 12 6.44 -6.19 41.29
N ASN A 13 6.12 -6.34 40.00
CA ASN A 13 7.13 -6.57 38.96
C ASN A 13 7.94 -5.27 38.69
N PRO A 14 9.26 -5.24 38.95
CA PRO A 14 10.09 -4.05 38.72
C PRO A 14 10.20 -3.64 37.24
N GLU A 15 9.94 -4.54 36.29
CA GLU A 15 9.98 -4.28 34.86
C GLU A 15 8.69 -3.62 34.33
N THR A 16 7.60 -3.70 35.09
CA THR A 16 6.34 -3.05 34.70
C THR A 16 6.51 -1.53 34.73
N SER A 17 6.07 -0.88 33.66
CA SER A 17 6.21 0.58 33.52
C SER A 17 5.51 1.32 34.66
N TYR A 18 6.12 2.42 35.10
CA TYR A 18 5.56 3.27 36.15
C TYR A 18 4.13 3.72 35.82
N TRP A 19 3.86 4.04 34.55
CA TRP A 19 2.55 4.47 34.11
C TRP A 19 1.49 3.37 34.26
N LEU A 20 1.80 2.12 33.90
CA LEU A 20 0.86 1.01 34.04
C LEU A 20 0.60 0.69 35.52
N LYS A 21 1.63 0.72 36.36
CA LYS A 21 1.47 0.55 37.82
C LYS A 21 0.58 1.63 38.42
N SER A 22 0.90 2.88 38.12
CA SER A 22 0.15 4.03 38.64
C SER A 22 -1.31 3.99 38.17
N SER A 23 -1.56 3.70 36.90
CA SER A 23 -2.92 3.57 36.37
C SER A 23 -3.71 2.43 37.03
N LEU A 24 -3.06 1.27 37.24
CA LEU A 24 -3.68 0.11 37.89
C LEU A 24 -3.98 0.40 39.38
N GLU A 25 -3.06 1.00 40.12
CA GLU A 25 -3.28 1.40 41.52
C GLU A 25 -4.45 2.38 41.64
N ASN A 26 -4.57 3.36 40.74
CA ASN A 26 -5.69 4.30 40.74
C ASN A 26 -7.01 3.63 40.35
N ALA A 27 -6.99 2.69 39.39
CA ALA A 27 -8.18 1.96 38.97
C ALA A 27 -8.80 1.10 40.09
N LEU A 28 -7.97 0.52 40.97
CA LEU A 28 -8.44 -0.32 42.08
C LEU A 28 -9.27 0.42 43.14
N HIS A 29 -9.19 1.75 43.18
CA HIS A 29 -9.95 2.59 44.10
C HIS A 29 -11.31 3.04 43.53
N ARG A 30 -11.62 2.67 42.27
CA ARG A 30 -12.82 3.11 41.55
C ARG A 30 -13.84 1.98 41.45
N ASP A 31 -15.05 2.32 41.00
CA ASP A 31 -16.01 1.33 40.53
C ASP A 31 -15.40 0.53 39.37
N CYS A 32 -15.53 -0.79 39.43
CA CYS A 32 -14.84 -1.68 38.49
C CYS A 32 -15.39 -1.57 37.06
N VAL A 33 -16.65 -1.17 36.88
CA VAL A 33 -17.26 -0.98 35.56
C VAL A 33 -16.73 0.31 34.92
N ASP A 34 -16.68 1.40 35.68
CA ASP A 34 -16.14 2.68 35.20
C ASP A 34 -14.64 2.58 34.88
N ALA A 35 -13.88 1.91 35.74
CA ALA A 35 -12.44 1.70 35.53
C ALA A 35 -12.15 0.88 34.27
N ALA A 36 -12.97 -0.15 33.98
CA ALA A 36 -12.85 -0.95 32.78
C ALA A 36 -13.19 -0.14 31.51
N ASN A 37 -14.29 0.61 31.51
CA ASN A 37 -14.69 1.45 30.38
C ASN A 37 -13.63 2.52 30.05
N ASP A 38 -13.05 3.15 31.06
CA ASP A 38 -11.99 4.14 30.87
C ASP A 38 -10.69 3.50 30.34
N ALA A 39 -10.37 2.28 30.78
CA ALA A 39 -9.23 1.54 30.27
C ALA A 39 -9.40 1.16 28.80
N ASP A 40 -10.61 0.77 28.38
CA ASP A 40 -10.93 0.48 26.98
C ASP A 40 -10.83 1.74 26.10
N LEU A 41 -11.37 2.88 26.57
CA LEU A 41 -11.24 4.15 25.86
C LEU A 41 -9.77 4.58 25.74
N LEU A 42 -8.99 4.41 26.80
CA LEU A 42 -7.57 4.71 26.81
C LEU A 42 -6.80 3.81 25.84
N HIS A 43 -7.14 2.53 25.79
CA HIS A 43 -6.56 1.58 24.84
C HIS A 43 -6.88 1.97 23.39
N ASP A 44 -8.13 2.34 23.07
CA ASP A 44 -8.53 2.82 21.73
C ASP A 44 -7.72 4.07 21.32
N LEU A 45 -7.66 5.07 22.20
CA LEU A 45 -6.94 6.32 21.92
C LEU A 45 -5.44 6.11 21.72
N LEU A 46 -4.81 5.25 22.53
CA LEU A 46 -3.39 4.94 22.38
C LEU A 46 -3.11 4.13 21.11
N THR A 47 -4.02 3.22 20.74
CA THR A 47 -3.92 2.44 19.50
C THR A 47 -4.01 3.36 18.29
N ARG A 48 -5.04 4.22 18.23
CA ARG A 48 -5.20 5.19 17.15
C ARG A 48 -4.05 6.17 17.06
N ARG A 49 -3.52 6.63 18.18
CA ARG A 49 -2.32 7.48 18.21
C ARG A 49 -1.08 6.75 17.71
N CYS A 50 -0.93 5.47 18.03
CA CYS A 50 0.16 4.63 17.53
C CYS A 50 0.05 4.48 16.01
N ASP A 51 -1.15 4.16 15.52
CA ASP A 51 -1.44 4.07 14.09
C ASP A 51 -1.17 5.42 13.40
N GLU A 52 -1.63 6.53 13.97
CA GLU A 52 -1.33 7.86 13.43
C GLU A 52 0.17 8.13 13.42
N ALA A 53 0.92 7.82 14.48
CA ALA A 53 2.36 8.04 14.55
C ALA A 53 3.15 7.15 13.59
N LEU A 54 2.72 5.90 13.39
CA LEU A 54 3.31 4.97 12.42
C LEU A 54 2.94 5.33 10.98
N ASN A 55 1.79 5.96 10.77
CA ASN A 55 1.34 6.48 9.47
C ASN A 55 1.73 7.96 9.25
N ALA A 56 2.39 8.61 10.21
CA ALA A 56 2.72 10.03 10.18
C ALA A 56 3.99 10.36 9.36
N ASP A 57 4.60 9.38 8.69
CA ASP A 57 5.56 9.66 7.63
C ASP A 57 4.86 9.55 6.25
N PRO A 58 4.43 10.68 5.66
CA PRO A 58 3.78 10.70 4.35
C PRO A 58 4.77 10.48 3.20
N ALA A 59 6.08 10.43 3.48
CA ALA A 59 7.04 10.04 2.48
C ALA A 59 7.02 8.51 2.36
N LEU A 60 6.49 8.02 1.24
CA LEU A 60 6.69 6.64 0.80
C LEU A 60 8.17 6.26 1.02
N PRO A 61 8.49 5.07 1.54
CA PRO A 61 9.87 4.61 1.64
C PRO A 61 10.61 4.82 0.32
N GLN A 62 11.91 5.18 0.36
CA GLN A 62 12.69 5.51 -0.84
C GLN A 62 12.60 4.40 -1.91
N LEU A 63 12.55 3.13 -1.49
CA LEU A 63 12.37 2.01 -2.40
C LEU A 63 11.00 2.04 -3.09
N GLU A 64 9.92 2.33 -2.36
CA GLU A 64 8.57 2.46 -2.93
C GLU A 64 8.48 3.62 -3.91
N GLN A 65 9.05 4.78 -3.56
CA GLN A 65 9.15 5.92 -4.49
C GLN A 65 9.88 5.52 -5.78
N THR A 66 10.99 4.79 -5.65
CA THR A 66 11.79 4.32 -6.79
C THR A 66 11.00 3.34 -7.66
N MET A 67 10.30 2.39 -7.04
CA MET A 67 9.46 1.43 -7.76
C MET A 67 8.31 2.11 -8.49
N ILE A 68 7.63 3.05 -7.83
CA ILE A 68 6.55 3.83 -8.43
C ILE A 68 7.09 4.67 -9.60
N GLN A 69 8.20 5.38 -9.43
CA GLN A 69 8.80 6.16 -10.50
C GLN A 69 9.21 5.26 -11.69
N SER A 70 9.80 4.10 -11.41
CA SER A 70 10.16 3.13 -12.44
C SER A 70 8.92 2.65 -13.20
N ALA A 71 7.84 2.29 -12.50
CA ALA A 71 6.59 1.86 -13.11
C ALA A 71 5.95 2.99 -13.95
N THR A 72 5.91 4.23 -13.44
CA THR A 72 5.39 5.39 -14.18
C THR A 72 6.17 5.62 -15.47
N ASN A 73 7.50 5.64 -15.42
CA ASN A 73 8.34 5.84 -16.62
C ASN A 73 8.10 4.74 -17.67
N ARG A 74 7.93 3.49 -17.23
CA ARG A 74 7.65 2.36 -18.14
C ARG A 74 6.25 2.45 -18.73
N PHE A 75 5.28 2.88 -17.94
CA PHE A 75 3.93 3.13 -18.43
C PHE A 75 3.90 4.24 -19.49
N GLU A 76 4.61 5.34 -19.26
CA GLU A 76 4.76 6.42 -20.26
C GLU A 76 5.40 5.92 -21.56
N ALA A 77 6.44 5.08 -21.48
CA ALA A 77 7.05 4.47 -22.66
C ALA A 77 6.07 3.55 -23.42
N VAL A 78 5.31 2.72 -22.70
CA VAL A 78 4.24 1.89 -23.28
C VAL A 78 3.17 2.73 -23.97
N MET A 79 2.76 3.85 -23.36
CA MET A 79 1.79 4.77 -23.96
C MET A 79 2.34 5.44 -25.22
N SER A 80 3.59 5.88 -25.20
CA SER A 80 4.25 6.47 -26.37
C SER A 80 4.32 5.48 -27.54
N TYR A 81 4.59 4.20 -27.27
CA TYR A 81 4.53 3.16 -28.30
C TYR A 81 3.13 3.03 -28.91
N PHE A 82 2.07 3.04 -28.09
CA PHE A 82 0.69 2.99 -28.60
C PHE A 82 0.31 4.20 -29.46
N GLU A 83 0.86 5.39 -29.17
CA GLU A 83 0.71 6.56 -30.03
C GLU A 83 1.40 6.34 -31.38
N LYS A 84 2.64 5.86 -31.39
CA LYS A 84 3.35 5.53 -32.64
C LYS A 84 2.64 4.49 -33.48
N ILE A 85 2.02 3.49 -32.84
CA ILE A 85 1.20 2.48 -33.53
C ILE A 85 -0.02 3.11 -34.21
N LYS A 86 -0.72 4.03 -33.53
CA LYS A 86 -1.86 4.75 -34.11
C LYS A 86 -1.44 5.65 -35.28
N ASP A 87 -0.28 6.28 -35.16
CA ASP A 87 0.27 7.17 -36.19
C ASP A 87 0.92 6.39 -37.35
N GLY A 88 1.08 5.07 -37.22
CA GLY A 88 1.76 4.21 -38.20
C GLY A 88 3.26 4.49 -38.30
N THR A 89 3.86 5.07 -37.26
CA THR A 89 5.29 5.44 -37.21
C THR A 89 6.16 4.48 -36.42
N ALA A 90 5.54 3.49 -35.74
CA ALA A 90 6.26 2.48 -34.98
C ALA A 90 7.10 1.57 -35.89
N ASP A 91 8.35 1.35 -35.51
CA ASP A 91 9.25 0.41 -36.17
C ASP A 91 9.52 -0.85 -35.33
N GLN A 92 10.45 -1.68 -35.78
CA GLN A 92 10.82 -2.92 -35.08
C GLN A 92 11.51 -2.63 -33.73
N ASP A 93 12.40 -1.64 -33.68
CA ASP A 93 13.15 -1.29 -32.47
C ASP A 93 12.19 -0.77 -31.39
N ASP A 94 11.18 0.00 -31.80
CA ASP A 94 10.08 0.44 -30.95
C ASP A 94 9.29 -0.73 -30.35
N GLY A 95 9.06 -1.79 -31.14
CA GLY A 95 8.39 -3.01 -30.68
C GLY A 95 9.22 -3.81 -29.67
N GLU A 96 10.54 -3.91 -29.88
CA GLU A 96 11.45 -4.56 -28.93
C GLU A 96 11.53 -3.78 -27.62
N GLN A 97 11.62 -2.45 -27.70
CA GLN A 97 11.61 -1.55 -26.55
C GLN A 97 10.30 -1.65 -25.76
N PHE A 98 9.15 -1.68 -26.45
CA PHE A 98 7.85 -1.90 -25.84
C PHE A 98 7.80 -3.21 -25.05
N ASN A 99 8.28 -4.32 -25.61
CA ASN A 99 8.26 -5.62 -24.92
C ASN A 99 9.11 -5.59 -23.64
N SER A 100 10.28 -4.95 -23.70
CA SER A 100 11.16 -4.75 -22.55
C SER A 100 10.48 -3.91 -21.47
N ASP A 101 9.89 -2.77 -21.86
CA ASP A 101 9.26 -1.84 -20.93
C ASP A 101 7.99 -2.42 -20.30
N TYR A 102 7.19 -3.14 -21.09
CA TYR A 102 5.97 -3.80 -20.64
C TYR A 102 6.26 -4.96 -19.68
N ALA A 103 7.29 -5.76 -19.95
CA ALA A 103 7.73 -6.83 -19.04
C ALA A 103 8.22 -6.26 -17.71
N ALA A 104 9.02 -5.19 -17.74
CA ALA A 104 9.50 -4.51 -16.54
C ALA A 104 8.36 -3.88 -15.74
N LEU A 105 7.40 -3.21 -16.40
CA LEU A 105 6.21 -2.67 -15.76
C LEU A 105 5.40 -3.76 -15.06
N SER A 106 5.11 -4.85 -15.76
CA SER A 106 4.34 -5.99 -15.23
C SER A 106 4.98 -6.55 -13.97
N ALA A 107 6.30 -6.73 -13.97
CA ALA A 107 7.03 -7.22 -12.80
C ALA A 107 6.90 -6.29 -11.58
N VAL A 108 6.96 -4.97 -11.77
CA VAL A 108 6.81 -4.01 -10.66
C VAL A 108 5.38 -4.00 -10.11
N LEU A 109 4.38 -4.07 -10.99
CA LEU A 109 2.96 -4.15 -10.60
C LEU A 109 2.67 -5.45 -9.83
N GLU A 110 3.19 -6.58 -10.29
CA GLU A 110 3.10 -7.86 -9.59
C GLU A 110 3.70 -7.78 -8.17
N LEU A 111 4.89 -7.19 -8.02
CA LEU A 111 5.50 -6.98 -6.70
C LEU A 111 4.63 -6.09 -5.80
N GLY A 112 4.02 -5.02 -6.35
CA GLY A 112 3.09 -4.17 -5.63
C GLY A 112 1.78 -4.86 -5.20
N SER A 113 1.39 -5.92 -5.92
CA SER A 113 0.18 -6.69 -5.59
C SER A 113 0.37 -7.61 -4.38
N LEU A 114 1.60 -8.01 -4.06
CA LEU A 114 1.91 -8.99 -3.01
C LEU A 114 1.40 -8.53 -1.64
N ARG A 115 0.68 -9.43 -0.95
CA ARG A 115 0.05 -9.13 0.34
C ARG A 115 1.06 -8.84 1.45
N ASP A 116 2.19 -9.55 1.45
CA ASP A 116 3.24 -9.48 2.46
C ASP A 116 4.59 -8.98 1.87
N GLY A 117 4.53 -8.13 0.83
CA GLY A 117 5.71 -7.63 0.11
C GLY A 117 6.49 -6.50 0.81
N GLY A 118 6.09 -6.12 2.02
CA GLY A 118 6.71 -5.01 2.77
C GLY A 118 6.35 -3.61 2.25
N MET A 119 5.49 -3.51 1.23
CA MET A 119 5.03 -2.24 0.68
C MET A 119 3.89 -1.65 1.51
N SER A 120 3.94 -0.33 1.73
CA SER A 120 2.91 0.44 2.41
C SER A 120 1.56 0.39 1.69
N LEU A 121 0.47 0.62 2.43
CA LEU A 121 -0.87 0.69 1.84
C LEU A 121 -0.98 1.80 0.78
N ALA A 122 -0.29 2.93 0.99
CA ALA A 122 -0.25 4.04 0.04
C ALA A 122 0.48 3.65 -1.25
N GLY A 123 1.65 3.01 -1.15
CA GLY A 123 2.42 2.54 -2.32
C GLY A 123 1.63 1.53 -3.15
N ARG A 124 0.95 0.58 -2.47
CA ARG A 124 0.08 -0.41 -3.13
C ARG A 124 -1.11 0.22 -3.83
N ALA A 125 -1.73 1.24 -3.23
CA ALA A 125 -2.84 1.95 -3.86
C ALA A 125 -2.42 2.67 -5.14
N ILE A 126 -1.22 3.27 -5.16
CA ILE A 126 -0.67 3.93 -6.35
C ILE A 126 -0.39 2.93 -7.46
N LEU A 127 0.30 1.82 -7.17
CA LEU A 127 0.60 0.80 -8.17
C LEU A 127 -0.66 0.12 -8.71
N ARG A 128 -1.66 -0.15 -7.86
CA ARG A 128 -2.95 -0.70 -8.31
C ARG A 128 -3.65 0.24 -9.30
N LYS A 129 -3.66 1.54 -9.04
CA LYS A 129 -4.23 2.51 -9.98
C LYS A 129 -3.48 2.49 -11.31
N LEU A 130 -2.15 2.41 -11.27
CA LEU A 130 -1.33 2.31 -12.47
C LEU A 130 -1.60 1.03 -13.28
N GLU A 131 -1.85 -0.10 -12.60
CA GLU A 131 -2.25 -1.36 -13.23
C GLU A 131 -3.61 -1.26 -13.93
N GLU A 132 -4.59 -0.59 -13.29
CA GLU A 132 -5.91 -0.31 -13.86
C GLU A 132 -5.79 0.56 -15.12
N ASP A 133 -5.00 1.64 -15.05
CA ASP A 133 -4.75 2.57 -16.16
C ASP A 133 -4.03 1.86 -17.32
N SER A 134 -3.01 1.05 -17.01
CA SER A 134 -2.28 0.24 -18.00
C SER A 134 -3.18 -0.76 -18.72
N SER A 135 -4.00 -1.48 -17.95
CA SER A 135 -4.96 -2.44 -18.50
C SER A 135 -6.01 -1.76 -19.39
N ALA A 136 -6.46 -0.56 -19.01
CA ALA A 136 -7.40 0.22 -19.81
C ALA A 136 -6.76 0.70 -21.12
N ALA A 137 -5.53 1.20 -21.07
CA ALA A 137 -4.79 1.64 -22.24
C ALA A 137 -4.55 0.50 -23.24
N TYR A 138 -4.11 -0.67 -22.75
CA TYR A 138 -3.88 -1.85 -23.60
C TYR A 138 -5.16 -2.26 -24.34
N ARG A 139 -6.29 -2.36 -23.64
CA ARG A 139 -7.60 -2.68 -24.25
C ARG A 139 -8.00 -1.66 -25.32
N ALA A 140 -7.79 -0.37 -25.06
CA ALA A 140 -8.09 0.69 -26.01
C ALA A 140 -7.21 0.59 -27.27
N CYS A 141 -5.93 0.26 -27.11
CA CYS A 141 -5.00 0.09 -28.23
C CYS A 141 -5.37 -1.11 -29.10
N VAL A 142 -5.61 -2.29 -28.50
CA VAL A 142 -6.00 -3.50 -29.25
C VAL A 142 -7.28 -3.27 -30.05
N SER A 143 -8.28 -2.63 -29.44
CA SER A 143 -9.54 -2.28 -30.11
C SER A 143 -9.31 -1.35 -31.32
N ALA A 144 -8.48 -0.31 -31.16
CA ALA A 144 -8.18 0.63 -32.23
C ALA A 144 -7.45 -0.02 -33.43
N VAL A 145 -6.49 -0.91 -33.16
CA VAL A 145 -5.77 -1.65 -34.20
C VAL A 145 -6.71 -2.59 -34.96
N GLN A 146 -7.59 -3.31 -34.27
CA GLN A 146 -8.54 -4.22 -34.90
C GLN A 146 -9.53 -3.49 -35.83
N ILE A 147 -10.07 -2.35 -35.41
CA ILE A 147 -10.93 -1.50 -36.25
C ILE A 147 -10.20 -1.01 -37.50
N THR A 148 -8.93 -0.67 -37.36
CA THR A 148 -8.11 -0.16 -38.48
C THR A 148 -7.84 -1.27 -39.50
N PHE A 149 -7.56 -2.50 -39.04
CA PHE A 149 -7.38 -3.66 -39.90
C PHE A 149 -8.66 -4.02 -40.66
N GLU A 150 -9.81 -4.04 -40.01
CA GLU A 150 -11.11 -4.32 -40.64
C GLU A 150 -11.50 -3.27 -41.70
N ARG A 151 -11.14 -1.99 -41.50
CA ARG A 151 -11.38 -0.92 -42.49
C ARG A 151 -10.51 -1.01 -43.74
N ILE A 152 -9.34 -1.62 -43.68
CA ILE A 152 -8.43 -1.76 -44.83
C ILE A 152 -8.84 -2.96 -45.71
N GLN A 153 -9.57 -3.93 -45.16
CA GLN A 153 -10.00 -5.14 -45.87
C GLN A 153 -11.41 -5.07 -46.49
N SER A 154 -12.15 -3.97 -46.27
CA SER A 154 -13.50 -3.73 -46.81
C SER A 154 -13.52 -2.71 -47.94
#